data_AF-A0A2E6HFA1-F1
#
_entry.id   AF-A0A2E6HFA1-F1
#
_cell.length_a   1.000
_cell.length_b   1.000
_cell.length_c   1.000
_cell.angle_alpha   90.00
_cell.angle_beta   90.00
_cell.angle_gamma   90.00
#
_symmetry.space_group_name_H-M   'P 1'
#
loop_
_entity.id
_entity.type
_entity.pdbx_description
1 polymer ?
#
loop_
_entity_poly.entity_id
_entity_poly.type
_entity_poly.pdbx_seq_one_letter_code
_entity_poly.pdbx_strand_id
1 'polypeptide(L)'
;MLDFQKIRNKQKWLFGIIAIPVIVGFVILFTPDAMDTLLGSGNRGGNQTSVEFGELDGKAVTRDQWLTARELSGMMYGRYGQEYIERKIVDTLVEMEMMDKYSINPTTSDALDRLVQEIEMEALRSGIAGDEIRKIYSSMSKQDEARMLRFHKHVIGTQQLRQLAGIVDGLISEKEAEIQYREENEQFEAEALILSHTNYLSAVNTDEDALKAYYTNSLPKYRISESRQLSYVTFQPTNFLDQAEEKYKNLSKSDRAALLSSCWSSDSSVTNQVEASIADLAKHV
;
A
#
# COMPACT_ATOMS: atom_id res chain seq x y z
N MET A 1 46.82 -60.75 10.98
CA MET A 1 45.83 -60.12 11.86
C MET A 1 46.00 -58.60 11.68
N LEU A 2 45.14 -57.97 10.88
CA LEU A 2 45.27 -56.54 10.56
C LEU A 2 44.78 -55.73 11.75
N ASP A 3 45.65 -54.88 12.26
CA ASP A 3 45.50 -54.19 13.54
C ASP A 3 44.60 -52.96 13.40
N PHE A 4 43.29 -53.16 13.62
CA PHE A 4 42.23 -52.16 13.44
C PHE A 4 42.38 -50.91 14.33
N GLN A 5 43.22 -50.93 15.36
CA GLN A 5 43.49 -49.75 16.18
C GLN A 5 44.34 -48.69 15.47
N LYS A 6 45.27 -49.09 14.58
CA LYS A 6 46.12 -48.13 13.83
C LYS A 6 45.35 -47.38 12.74
N ILE A 7 44.32 -48.00 12.17
CA ILE A 7 43.44 -47.37 11.15
C ILE A 7 42.53 -46.33 11.81
N ARG A 8 41.99 -46.62 13.00
CA ARG A 8 41.09 -45.72 13.72
C ARG A 8 41.73 -44.39 14.13
N ASN A 9 43.03 -44.39 14.50
CA ASN A 9 43.72 -43.15 14.87
C ASN A 9 44.08 -42.26 13.67
N LYS A 10 44.29 -42.83 12.48
CA LYS A 10 44.48 -42.05 11.25
C LYS A 10 43.17 -41.52 10.66
N GLN A 11 42.05 -42.22 10.91
CA GLN A 11 40.73 -41.80 10.45
C GLN A 11 40.23 -40.53 11.15
N LYS A 12 40.54 -40.33 12.44
CA LYS A 12 40.21 -39.09 13.16
C LYS A 12 40.92 -37.86 12.59
N TRP A 13 42.19 -38.02 12.15
CA TRP A 13 42.95 -36.95 11.51
C TRP A 13 42.41 -36.62 10.12
N LEU A 14 41.99 -37.66 9.37
CA LEU A 14 41.32 -37.49 8.08
C LEU A 14 39.98 -36.73 8.20
N PHE A 15 39.16 -37.06 9.20
CA PHE A 15 37.91 -36.34 9.46
C PHE A 15 38.14 -34.89 9.91
N GLY A 16 39.18 -34.62 10.70
CA GLY A 16 39.56 -33.24 11.05
C GLY A 16 39.93 -32.40 9.83
N ILE A 17 40.70 -32.95 8.89
CA ILE A 17 41.10 -32.25 7.66
C ILE A 17 39.93 -31.98 6.73
N ILE A 18 38.91 -32.83 6.70
CA ILE A 18 37.70 -32.63 5.89
C ILE A 18 36.72 -31.67 6.57
N ALA A 19 36.56 -31.78 7.90
CA ALA A 19 35.59 -30.97 8.64
C ALA A 19 35.98 -29.48 8.70
N ILE A 20 37.27 -29.15 8.81
CA ILE A 20 37.74 -27.75 8.88
C ILE A 20 37.33 -26.92 7.65
N PRO A 21 37.61 -27.32 6.39
CA PRO A 21 37.19 -26.56 5.22
C PRO A 21 35.67 -26.52 5.04
N VAL A 22 34.92 -27.54 5.50
CA VAL A 22 33.45 -27.52 5.46
C VAL A 22 32.87 -26.53 6.46
N ILE A 23 33.41 -26.47 7.68
CA ILE A 23 32.99 -25.52 8.72
C ILE A 23 33.37 -24.10 8.31
N VAL A 24 34.60 -23.89 7.81
CA VAL A 24 35.03 -22.57 7.29
C VAL A 24 34.19 -22.16 6.08
N GLY A 25 33.85 -23.10 5.19
CA GLY A 25 32.93 -22.86 4.08
C GLY A 25 31.53 -22.44 4.54
N PHE A 26 30.98 -23.08 5.57
CA PHE A 26 29.69 -22.70 6.16
C PHE A 26 29.73 -21.35 6.86
N VAL A 27 30.81 -21.04 7.60
CA VAL A 27 30.95 -19.74 8.28
C VAL A 27 31.07 -18.59 7.27
N ILE A 28 31.80 -18.80 6.17
CA ILE A 28 31.82 -17.87 5.04
C ILE A 28 30.41 -17.75 4.48
N LEU A 29 29.73 -18.85 4.15
CA LEU A 29 28.40 -18.82 3.53
C LEU A 29 27.28 -18.21 4.42
N PHE A 30 27.48 -18.12 5.74
CA PHE A 30 26.55 -17.49 6.69
C PHE A 30 26.92 -16.05 7.12
N THR A 31 28.01 -15.49 6.62
CA THR A 31 28.26 -14.03 6.70
C THR A 31 27.59 -13.32 5.52
N PRO A 32 26.80 -12.25 5.75
CA PRO A 32 26.03 -11.59 4.68
C PRO A 32 26.88 -11.06 3.51
N ASP A 33 28.17 -10.77 3.71
CA ASP A 33 29.09 -10.31 2.67
C ASP A 33 29.68 -11.40 1.76
N ALA A 34 29.63 -12.66 2.19
CA ALA A 34 30.28 -13.74 1.44
C ALA A 34 29.46 -14.24 0.25
N MET A 35 28.15 -13.98 0.23
CA MET A 35 27.33 -14.33 -0.93
C MET A 35 27.73 -13.50 -2.15
N ASP A 36 28.23 -12.27 -1.94
CA ASP A 36 28.71 -11.38 -2.99
C ASP A 36 30.13 -11.71 -3.47
N THR A 37 30.99 -12.23 -2.58
CA THR A 37 32.38 -12.59 -2.93
C THR A 37 32.54 -14.02 -3.44
N LEU A 38 31.67 -14.96 -3.06
CA LEU A 38 31.80 -16.39 -3.39
C LEU A 38 30.98 -16.80 -4.63
N LEU A 39 29.91 -16.06 -4.98
CA LEU A 39 29.17 -16.20 -6.24
C LEU A 39 29.69 -15.28 -7.34
N GLY A 40 30.99 -14.95 -7.30
CA GLY A 40 31.79 -14.60 -8.45
C GLY A 40 31.10 -13.76 -9.52
N SER A 41 31.00 -12.46 -9.24
CA SER A 41 31.26 -11.41 -10.24
C SER A 41 32.66 -11.65 -10.85
N GLY A 42 32.72 -12.62 -11.76
CA GLY A 42 33.94 -13.12 -12.39
C GLY A 42 34.00 -12.66 -13.83
N ASN A 43 34.76 -11.59 -14.04
CA ASN A 43 35.28 -11.13 -15.32
C ASN A 43 35.69 -12.33 -16.23
N ARG A 44 34.81 -12.70 -17.15
CA ARG A 44 35.14 -13.54 -18.31
C ARG A 44 34.67 -12.83 -19.55
N GLY A 45 35.65 -12.41 -20.36
CA GLY A 45 35.46 -11.75 -21.63
C GLY A 45 34.48 -12.51 -22.52
N GLY A 46 33.43 -11.81 -22.87
CA GLY A 46 32.44 -12.17 -23.87
C GLY A 46 31.60 -10.94 -24.10
N ASN A 47 31.66 -10.38 -25.29
CA ASN A 47 30.87 -9.23 -25.75
C ASN A 47 29.38 -9.41 -25.43
N GLN A 48 28.96 -8.97 -24.26
CA GLN A 48 27.58 -8.65 -23.94
C GLN A 48 27.65 -7.24 -23.39
N THR A 49 27.20 -6.29 -24.21
CA THR A 49 26.90 -4.90 -23.87
C THR A 49 26.60 -4.76 -22.39
N SER A 50 27.58 -4.31 -21.61
CA SER A 50 27.38 -3.88 -20.24
C SER A 50 26.43 -2.70 -20.31
N VAL A 51 25.14 -2.97 -20.10
CA VAL A 51 24.14 -1.92 -19.95
C VAL A 51 24.57 -1.14 -18.72
N GLU A 52 25.07 0.07 -18.96
CA GLU A 52 25.46 0.99 -17.91
C GLU A 52 24.16 1.50 -17.26
N PHE A 53 23.90 1.09 -16.03
CA PHE A 53 22.68 1.45 -15.28
C PHE A 53 22.75 2.84 -14.64
N GLY A 54 23.83 3.59 -14.94
CA GLY A 54 24.11 4.91 -14.40
C GLY A 54 24.89 4.88 -13.10
N GLU A 55 25.03 6.06 -12.50
CA GLU A 55 25.78 6.32 -11.28
C GLU A 55 24.89 7.10 -10.31
N LEU A 56 24.95 6.75 -9.03
CA LEU A 56 24.27 7.44 -7.94
C LEU A 56 25.32 7.87 -6.91
N ASP A 57 25.44 9.18 -6.67
CA ASP A 57 26.36 9.78 -5.69
C ASP A 57 27.82 9.29 -5.79
N GLY A 58 28.39 9.18 -6.99
CA GLY A 58 29.77 8.70 -7.17
C GLY A 58 29.90 7.19 -7.39
N LYS A 59 28.83 6.40 -7.19
CA LYS A 59 28.85 4.94 -7.19
C LYS A 59 28.05 4.36 -8.37
N ALA A 60 28.65 3.43 -9.10
CA ALA A 60 27.97 2.74 -10.20
C ALA A 60 26.79 1.91 -9.68
N VAL A 61 25.62 2.06 -10.31
CA VAL A 61 24.43 1.27 -9.96
C VAL A 61 24.61 -0.15 -10.48
N THR A 62 24.50 -1.13 -9.58
CA THR A 62 24.61 -2.54 -9.95
C THR A 62 23.34 -3.04 -10.65
N ARG A 63 23.47 -4.10 -11.44
CA ARG A 63 22.32 -4.76 -12.08
C ARG A 63 21.26 -5.20 -11.06
N ASP A 64 21.69 -5.70 -9.92
CA ASP A 64 20.78 -6.20 -8.88
C ASP A 64 19.99 -5.07 -8.22
N GLN A 65 20.65 -3.94 -7.91
CA GLN A 65 19.99 -2.73 -7.44
C GLN A 65 18.96 -2.21 -8.46
N TRP A 66 19.32 -2.17 -9.75
CA TRP A 66 18.41 -1.75 -10.81
C TRP A 66 17.18 -2.65 -10.93
N LEU A 67 17.39 -3.98 -10.91
CA LEU A 67 16.29 -4.94 -10.99
C LEU A 67 15.38 -4.88 -9.76
N THR A 68 15.97 -4.76 -8.57
CA THR A 68 15.23 -4.59 -7.31
C THR A 68 14.41 -3.31 -7.33
N ALA A 69 15.02 -2.17 -7.72
CA ALA A 69 14.31 -0.91 -7.84
C ALA A 69 13.16 -1.00 -8.85
N ARG A 70 13.39 -1.61 -10.02
CA ARG A 70 12.34 -1.83 -11.03
C ARG A 70 11.19 -2.70 -10.51
N GLU A 71 11.50 -3.77 -9.78
CA GLU A 71 10.50 -4.65 -9.15
C GLU A 71 9.65 -3.85 -8.15
N LEU A 72 10.30 -3.09 -7.26
CA LEU A 72 9.65 -2.26 -6.25
C LEU A 72 8.79 -1.14 -6.86
N SER A 73 9.33 -0.41 -7.84
CA SER A 73 8.59 0.62 -8.56
C SER A 73 7.38 0.03 -9.30
N GLY A 74 7.52 -1.17 -9.87
CA GLY A 74 6.42 -1.88 -10.52
C GLY A 74 5.29 -2.23 -9.54
N MET A 75 5.63 -2.65 -8.32
CA MET A 75 4.63 -2.94 -7.27
C MET A 75 3.97 -1.66 -6.72
N MET A 76 4.75 -0.60 -6.47
CA MET A 76 4.20 0.66 -5.93
C MET A 76 3.37 1.44 -6.96
N TYR A 77 3.82 1.47 -8.21
CA TYR A 77 3.33 2.39 -9.22
C TYR A 77 2.72 1.72 -10.45
N GLY A 78 2.57 0.39 -10.44
CA GLY A 78 2.04 -0.41 -11.54
C GLY A 78 0.73 0.13 -12.14
N ARG A 79 -0.13 0.70 -11.28
CA ARG A 79 -1.44 1.28 -11.67
C ARG A 79 -1.34 2.54 -12.54
N TYR A 80 -0.18 3.20 -12.59
CA TYR A 80 0.02 4.49 -13.28
C TYR A 80 0.67 4.35 -14.67
N GLY A 81 0.92 3.12 -15.13
CA GLY A 81 1.47 2.84 -16.45
C GLY A 81 3.00 2.80 -16.49
N GLN A 82 3.55 2.20 -17.56
CA GLN A 82 4.98 1.88 -17.68
C GLN A 82 5.90 3.11 -17.66
N GLU A 83 5.52 4.19 -18.35
CA GLU A 83 6.32 5.43 -18.37
C GLU A 83 6.46 6.04 -16.97
N TYR A 84 5.40 5.97 -16.15
CA TYR A 84 5.46 6.45 -14.78
C TYR A 84 6.38 5.58 -13.92
N ILE A 85 6.30 4.25 -14.09
CA ILE A 85 7.19 3.29 -13.40
C ILE A 85 8.64 3.58 -13.75
N GLU A 86 8.98 3.73 -15.04
CA GLU A 86 10.35 3.98 -15.51
C GLU A 86 10.97 5.23 -14.88
N ARG A 87 10.20 6.33 -14.79
CA ARG A 87 10.66 7.54 -14.09
C ARG A 87 10.88 7.30 -12.60
N LYS A 88 10.07 6.45 -11.98
CA LYS A 88 10.14 6.15 -10.55
C LYS A 88 11.24 5.17 -10.16
N ILE A 89 11.85 4.46 -11.11
CA ILE A 89 13.01 3.58 -10.82
C ILE A 89 14.15 4.39 -10.22
N VAL A 90 14.44 5.57 -10.77
CA VAL A 90 15.51 6.45 -10.26
C VAL A 90 15.19 6.95 -8.85
N ASP A 91 13.94 7.39 -8.62
CA ASP A 91 13.50 7.81 -7.28
C ASP A 91 13.63 6.65 -6.26
N THR A 92 13.24 5.43 -6.64
CA THR A 92 13.37 4.24 -5.79
C THR A 92 14.84 3.89 -5.50
N LEU A 93 15.76 4.07 -6.45
CA LEU A 93 17.20 3.89 -6.22
C LEU A 93 17.74 4.91 -5.21
N VAL A 94 17.32 6.18 -5.34
CA VAL A 94 17.68 7.24 -4.38
C VAL A 94 17.16 6.90 -2.98
N GLU A 95 15.91 6.44 -2.87
CA GLU A 95 15.33 6.00 -1.59
C GLU A 95 16.13 4.86 -0.96
N MET A 96 16.53 3.87 -1.75
CA MET A 96 17.35 2.74 -1.28
C MET A 96 18.70 3.19 -0.73
N GLU A 97 19.43 4.05 -1.45
CA GLU A 97 20.71 4.61 -0.99
C GLU A 97 20.52 5.47 0.27
N MET A 98 19.44 6.25 0.34
CA MET A 98 19.15 7.08 1.51
C MET A 98 18.82 6.24 2.74
N MET A 99 18.08 5.15 2.60
CA MET A 99 17.83 4.22 3.70
C MET A 99 19.14 3.60 4.22
N ASP A 100 20.05 3.20 3.33
CA ASP A 100 21.37 2.68 3.70
C ASP A 100 22.20 3.76 4.44
N LYS A 101 22.26 4.96 3.88
CA LYS A 101 22.96 6.11 4.45
C LYS A 101 22.49 6.47 5.87
N TYR A 102 21.20 6.37 6.15
CA TYR A 102 20.62 6.63 7.47
C TYR A 102 20.47 5.37 8.33
N SER A 103 21.01 4.23 7.88
CA SER A 103 20.94 2.94 8.59
C SER A 103 19.51 2.49 8.93
N ILE A 104 18.56 2.83 8.07
CA ILE A 104 17.15 2.47 8.19
C ILE A 104 16.99 1.03 7.69
N ASN A 105 16.84 0.09 8.62
CA ASN A 105 16.79 -1.34 8.33
C ASN A 105 15.51 -1.99 8.89
N PRO A 106 14.38 -1.91 8.17
CA PRO A 106 13.14 -2.55 8.58
C PRO A 106 13.32 -4.08 8.73
N THR A 107 12.81 -4.63 9.83
CA THR A 107 12.99 -6.05 10.11
C THR A 107 12.05 -6.91 9.25
N THR A 108 12.36 -8.20 9.14
CA THR A 108 11.43 -9.15 8.49
C THR A 108 10.13 -9.29 9.28
N SER A 109 10.16 -9.14 10.60
CA SER A 109 8.96 -9.17 11.43
C SER A 109 8.03 -8.03 11.08
N ASP A 110 8.55 -6.79 11.02
CA ASP A 110 7.74 -5.61 10.69
C ASP A 110 7.09 -5.74 9.31
N ALA A 111 7.82 -6.31 8.34
CA ALA A 111 7.30 -6.56 7.01
C ALA A 111 6.22 -7.66 6.98
N LEU A 112 6.34 -8.69 7.82
CA LEU A 112 5.31 -9.73 7.98
C LEU A 112 4.05 -9.15 8.63
N ASP A 113 4.20 -8.36 9.68
CA ASP A 113 3.09 -7.73 10.39
C ASP A 113 2.32 -6.80 9.43
N ARG A 114 3.04 -6.01 8.63
CA ARG A 114 2.45 -5.16 7.58
C ARG A 114 1.67 -5.97 6.54
N LEU A 115 2.22 -7.11 6.12
CA LEU A 115 1.57 -8.00 5.16
C LEU A 115 0.29 -8.62 5.74
N VAL A 116 0.32 -9.06 7.00
CA VAL A 116 -0.86 -9.59 7.71
C VAL A 116 -1.94 -8.51 7.83
N GLN A 117 -1.57 -7.27 8.18
CA GLN A 117 -2.52 -6.15 8.22
C GLN A 117 -3.18 -5.89 6.86
N GLU A 118 -2.42 -5.94 5.76
CA GLU A 118 -2.97 -5.75 4.42
C GLU A 118 -3.94 -6.88 4.04
N ILE A 119 -3.62 -8.12 4.41
CA ILE A 119 -4.50 -9.29 4.24
C ILE A 119 -5.83 -9.08 4.97
N GLU A 120 -5.77 -8.67 6.22
CA GLU A 120 -6.96 -8.47 7.06
C GLU A 120 -7.81 -7.31 6.54
N MET A 121 -7.18 -6.21 6.14
CA MET A 121 -7.86 -5.08 5.51
C MET A 121 -8.56 -5.46 4.20
N GLU A 122 -7.90 -6.24 3.35
CA GLU A 122 -8.50 -6.70 2.09
C GLU A 122 -9.65 -7.68 2.33
N ALA A 123 -9.55 -8.54 3.36
CA ALA A 123 -10.64 -9.43 3.77
C ALA A 123 -11.87 -8.63 4.21
N LEU A 124 -11.67 -7.60 5.03
CA LEU A 124 -12.72 -6.68 5.44
C LEU A 124 -13.35 -5.96 4.23
N ARG A 125 -12.54 -5.47 3.30
CA ARG A 125 -13.00 -4.73 2.11
C ARG A 125 -13.79 -5.60 1.13
N SER A 126 -13.36 -6.84 0.94
CA SER A 126 -13.95 -7.79 0.00
C SER A 126 -15.14 -8.55 0.59
N GLY A 127 -15.38 -8.47 1.90
CA GLY A 127 -16.39 -9.25 2.60
C GLY A 127 -16.08 -10.75 2.65
N ILE A 128 -14.84 -11.12 2.33
CA ILE A 128 -14.33 -12.48 2.37
C ILE A 128 -13.80 -12.74 3.78
N ALA A 129 -14.03 -13.94 4.33
CA ALA A 129 -13.49 -14.28 5.64
C ALA A 129 -11.95 -14.23 5.63
N GLY A 130 -11.34 -13.66 6.67
CA GLY A 130 -9.89 -13.51 6.78
C GLY A 130 -9.11 -14.82 6.58
N ASP A 131 -9.69 -15.95 7.00
CA ASP A 131 -9.12 -17.29 6.81
C ASP A 131 -9.00 -17.70 5.33
N GLU A 132 -9.90 -17.23 4.48
CA GLU A 132 -9.91 -17.56 3.05
C GLU A 132 -8.82 -16.78 2.31
N ILE A 133 -8.62 -15.50 2.66
CA ILE A 133 -7.48 -14.72 2.15
C ILE A 133 -6.17 -15.27 2.73
N ARG A 134 -6.13 -15.67 4.00
CA ARG A 134 -4.96 -16.31 4.61
C ARG A 134 -4.55 -17.57 3.87
N LYS A 135 -5.49 -18.37 3.36
CA LYS A 135 -5.19 -19.54 2.51
C LYS A 135 -4.55 -19.15 1.17
N ILE A 136 -5.00 -18.06 0.54
CA ILE A 136 -4.38 -17.54 -0.70
C ILE A 136 -2.91 -17.19 -0.44
N TYR A 137 -2.63 -16.49 0.65
CA TYR A 137 -1.25 -16.16 1.03
C TYR A 137 -0.44 -17.39 1.47
N SER A 138 -1.07 -18.36 2.15
CA SER A 138 -0.43 -19.64 2.50
C SER A 138 -0.08 -20.48 1.27
N SER A 139 -0.78 -20.27 0.16
CA SER A 139 -0.53 -20.94 -1.13
C SER A 139 0.49 -20.22 -2.01
N MET A 140 1.04 -19.09 -1.53
CA MET A 140 2.02 -18.30 -2.24
C MET A 140 3.34 -19.05 -2.39
N SER A 141 4.02 -18.85 -3.53
CA SER A 141 5.37 -19.40 -3.71
C SER A 141 6.36 -18.70 -2.78
N LYS A 142 7.43 -19.38 -2.37
CA LYS A 142 8.51 -18.75 -1.58
C LYS A 142 9.14 -17.53 -2.27
N GLN A 143 9.13 -17.52 -3.60
CA GLN A 143 9.66 -16.41 -4.38
C GLN A 143 8.74 -15.19 -4.32
N ASP A 144 7.43 -15.40 -4.41
CA ASP A 144 6.44 -14.33 -4.29
C ASP A 144 6.39 -13.79 -2.85
N GLU A 145 6.53 -14.66 -1.85
CA GLU A 145 6.65 -14.25 -0.44
C GLU A 145 7.87 -13.35 -0.23
N ALA A 146 9.05 -13.77 -0.73
CA ALA A 146 10.26 -12.96 -0.64
C ALA A 146 10.11 -11.62 -1.36
N ARG A 147 9.40 -11.57 -2.49
CA ARG A 147 9.08 -10.32 -3.20
C ARG A 147 8.20 -9.40 -2.35
N MET A 148 7.14 -9.93 -1.75
CA MET A 148 6.24 -9.15 -0.88
C MET A 148 6.97 -8.63 0.36
N LEU A 149 7.81 -9.44 0.98
CA LEU A 149 8.61 -9.00 2.12
C LEU A 149 9.59 -7.89 1.73
N ARG A 150 10.27 -7.98 0.58
CA ARG A 150 11.11 -6.88 0.07
C ARG A 150 10.31 -5.60 -0.14
N PHE A 151 9.12 -5.72 -0.73
CA PHE A 151 8.22 -4.59 -0.92
C PHE A 151 7.84 -3.92 0.39
N HIS A 152 7.35 -4.68 1.37
CA HIS A 152 6.95 -4.12 2.65
C HIS A 152 8.11 -3.49 3.42
N LYS A 153 9.31 -4.10 3.36
CA LYS A 153 10.51 -3.47 3.91
C LYS A 153 10.78 -2.11 3.27
N HIS A 154 10.71 -2.01 1.95
CA HIS A 154 10.89 -0.72 1.26
C HIS A 154 9.83 0.30 1.67
N VAL A 155 8.56 -0.10 1.77
CA VAL A 155 7.47 0.79 2.20
C VAL A 155 7.68 1.29 3.62
N ILE A 156 8.03 0.42 4.57
CA ILE A 156 8.30 0.80 5.96
C ILE A 156 9.53 1.72 6.02
N GLY A 157 10.60 1.38 5.32
CA GLY A 157 11.83 2.16 5.31
C GLY A 157 11.64 3.55 4.71
N THR A 158 10.85 3.70 3.64
CA THR A 158 10.52 5.02 3.08
C THR A 158 9.59 5.85 3.98
N GLN A 159 8.76 5.21 4.81
CA GLN A 159 7.98 5.91 5.84
C GLN A 159 8.91 6.43 6.95
N GLN A 160 9.81 5.59 7.44
CA GLN A 160 10.83 5.98 8.43
C GLN A 160 11.74 7.08 7.89
N LEU A 161 12.17 6.99 6.63
CA LEU A 161 12.98 8.03 5.97
C LEU A 161 12.23 9.37 5.90
N ARG A 162 10.93 9.35 5.58
CA ARG A 162 10.09 10.55 5.58
C ARG A 162 9.87 11.11 6.97
N GLN A 163 9.70 10.27 7.98
CA GLN A 163 9.64 10.70 9.37
C GLN A 163 10.94 11.39 9.77
N LEU A 164 12.11 10.82 9.45
CA LEU A 164 13.40 11.45 9.71
C LEU A 164 13.54 12.82 9.04
N ALA A 165 13.11 12.94 7.77
CA ALA A 165 13.11 14.23 7.07
C ALA A 165 12.08 15.22 7.65
N GLY A 166 10.97 14.72 8.21
CA GLY A 166 9.89 15.50 8.84
C GLY A 166 10.17 15.96 10.29
N ILE A 167 11.17 15.38 10.98
CA ILE A 167 11.58 15.78 12.34
C ILE A 167 12.01 17.26 12.43
N VAL A 168 12.27 17.92 11.30
CA VAL A 168 12.61 19.35 11.27
C VAL A 168 11.45 20.26 11.71
N ASP A 169 10.19 19.82 11.61
CA ASP A 169 9.02 20.66 11.97
C ASP A 169 8.64 20.62 13.46
N GLY A 170 9.33 19.84 14.29
CA GLY A 170 9.12 19.85 15.74
C GLY A 170 10.22 19.11 16.47
N LEU A 171 11.10 19.85 17.13
CA LEU A 171 11.99 19.30 18.15
C LEU A 171 11.10 18.82 19.32
N ILE A 172 10.56 17.61 19.23
CA ILE A 172 9.85 16.95 20.33
C ILE A 172 10.87 16.53 21.38
N SER A 173 10.51 16.67 22.66
CA SER A 173 11.37 16.16 23.74
C SER A 173 11.37 14.62 23.74
N GLU A 174 12.41 13.99 24.29
CA GLU A 174 12.49 12.52 24.45
C GLU A 174 11.25 11.95 25.14
N LYS A 175 10.72 12.67 26.12
CA LYS A 175 9.50 12.30 26.84
C LYS A 175 8.26 12.33 25.96
N GLU A 176 8.17 13.29 25.05
CA GLU A 176 7.03 13.45 24.14
C GLU A 176 7.09 12.42 23.02
N ALA A 177 8.30 12.09 22.53
CA ALA A 177 8.53 10.97 21.65
C ALA A 177 8.17 9.61 22.29
N GLU A 178 8.50 9.39 23.57
CA GLU A 178 8.12 8.17 24.28
C GLU A 178 6.60 8.05 24.45
N ILE A 179 5.92 9.14 24.80
CA ILE A 179 4.45 9.18 24.92
C ILE A 179 3.82 8.84 23.56
N GLN A 180 4.24 9.52 22.50
CA GLN A 180 3.71 9.27 21.16
C GLN A 180 4.00 7.85 20.68
N TYR A 181 5.22 7.35 20.89
CA TYR A 181 5.57 5.96 20.56
C TYR A 181 4.69 4.97 21.32
N ARG A 182 4.42 5.21 22.62
CA ARG A 182 3.54 4.37 23.41
C ARG A 182 2.11 4.39 22.89
N GLU A 183 1.56 5.58 22.60
CA GLU A 183 0.21 5.74 22.04
C GLU A 183 0.05 5.05 20.68
N GLU A 184 1.06 5.18 19.79
CA GLU A 184 1.04 4.56 18.45
C GLU A 184 1.22 3.03 18.49
N ASN A 185 1.89 2.50 19.51
CA ASN A 185 2.14 1.05 19.68
C ASN A 185 1.19 0.39 20.69
N GLU A 186 0.26 1.14 21.28
CA GLU A 186 -0.76 0.60 22.17
C GLU A 186 -1.78 -0.19 21.34
N GLN A 187 -1.81 -1.51 21.54
CA GLN A 187 -2.76 -2.39 20.87
C GLN A 187 -4.12 -2.26 21.58
N PHE A 188 -5.08 -1.63 20.91
CA PHE A 188 -6.45 -1.53 21.41
C PHE A 188 -7.24 -2.80 21.05
N GLU A 189 -7.81 -3.46 22.06
CA GLU A 189 -8.77 -4.55 21.87
C GLU A 189 -10.17 -3.93 21.76
N ALA A 190 -10.75 -3.95 20.56
CA ALA A 190 -12.09 -3.41 20.31
C ALA A 190 -13.11 -4.55 20.21
N GLU A 191 -14.00 -4.64 21.20
CA GLU A 191 -15.16 -5.54 21.16
C GLU A 191 -16.31 -4.86 20.41
N ALA A 192 -16.73 -5.46 19.29
CA ALA A 192 -17.88 -5.00 18.53
C ALA A 192 -19.13 -5.82 18.88
N LEU A 193 -20.17 -5.16 19.39
CA LEU A 193 -21.51 -5.76 19.51
C LEU A 193 -22.23 -5.62 18.16
N ILE A 194 -22.21 -6.68 17.35
CA ILE A 194 -22.96 -6.71 16.09
C ILE A 194 -24.43 -6.98 16.40
N LEU A 195 -25.22 -5.91 16.48
CA LEU A 195 -26.67 -6.01 16.61
C LEU A 195 -27.29 -6.31 15.24
N SER A 196 -27.81 -7.52 15.07
CA SER A 196 -28.71 -7.85 13.97
C SER A 196 -29.91 -6.89 14.01
N HIS A 197 -30.20 -6.22 12.89
CA HIS A 197 -31.35 -5.33 12.73
C HIS A 197 -32.67 -6.13 12.67
N THR A 198 -32.99 -6.89 13.72
CA THR A 198 -34.39 -7.27 13.97
C THR A 198 -35.08 -6.06 14.56
N ASN A 199 -36.04 -5.51 13.81
CA ASN A 199 -36.80 -4.30 14.10
C ASN A 199 -37.17 -4.14 15.59
N TYR A 200 -36.32 -3.44 16.36
CA TYR A 200 -36.53 -3.19 17.79
C TYR A 200 -37.60 -2.11 18.05
N LEU A 201 -38.12 -1.46 16.99
CA LEU A 201 -39.14 -0.41 17.15
C LEU A 201 -40.40 -0.92 17.84
N SER A 202 -40.75 -2.20 17.65
CA SER A 202 -41.89 -2.81 18.34
C SER A 202 -41.63 -3.11 19.83
N ALA A 203 -40.37 -3.11 20.27
CA ALA A 203 -39.98 -3.26 21.67
C ALA A 203 -39.79 -1.92 22.40
N VAL A 204 -39.75 -0.81 21.66
CA VAL A 204 -39.70 0.54 22.25
C VAL A 204 -41.11 0.95 22.68
N ASN A 205 -41.40 0.76 23.95
CA ASN A 205 -42.63 1.29 24.55
C ASN A 205 -42.36 2.73 25.02
N THR A 206 -42.85 3.72 24.28
CA THR A 206 -42.77 5.13 24.66
C THR A 206 -43.77 5.42 25.78
N ASP A 207 -43.31 5.31 27.02
CA ASP A 207 -43.99 5.83 28.20
C ASP A 207 -43.83 7.36 28.27
N GLU A 208 -44.95 8.08 28.37
CA GLU A 208 -44.98 9.54 28.34
C GLU A 208 -44.27 10.16 29.56
N ASP A 209 -44.34 9.49 30.72
CA ASP A 209 -43.68 9.94 31.94
C ASP A 209 -42.16 9.74 31.85
N ALA A 210 -41.71 8.61 31.29
CA ALA A 210 -40.30 8.36 30.99
C ALA A 210 -39.73 9.36 29.97
N LEU A 211 -40.50 9.72 28.93
CA LEU A 211 -40.15 10.73 27.94
C LEU A 211 -40.00 12.12 28.59
N LYS A 212 -40.93 12.53 29.44
CA LYS A 212 -40.88 13.81 30.17
C LYS A 212 -39.69 13.86 31.13
N ALA A 213 -39.41 12.77 31.84
CA ALA A 213 -38.25 12.66 32.72
C ALA A 213 -36.93 12.77 31.93
N TYR A 214 -36.83 12.06 30.80
CA TYR A 214 -35.65 12.11 29.94
C TYR A 214 -35.44 13.50 29.31
N TYR A 215 -36.51 14.12 28.80
CA TYR A 215 -36.47 15.48 28.25
C TYR A 215 -36.00 16.50 29.30
N THR A 216 -36.56 16.44 30.50
CA THR A 216 -36.18 17.31 31.62
C THR A 216 -34.71 17.13 32.00
N ASN A 217 -34.25 15.87 32.12
CA ASN A 217 -32.86 15.55 32.46
C ASN A 217 -31.86 15.88 31.34
N SER A 218 -32.34 16.02 30.10
CA SER A 218 -31.54 16.32 28.92
C SER A 218 -31.77 17.75 28.39
N LEU A 219 -32.43 18.63 29.16
CA LEU A 219 -32.71 20.02 28.78
C LEU A 219 -31.49 20.77 28.21
N PRO A 220 -30.26 20.60 28.76
CA PRO A 220 -29.07 21.24 28.20
C PRO A 220 -28.77 20.84 26.74
N LYS A 221 -29.12 19.62 26.32
CA LYS A 221 -28.92 19.12 24.94
C LYS A 221 -29.94 19.68 23.95
N TYR A 222 -31.11 20.07 24.44
CA TYR A 222 -32.22 20.59 23.62
C TYR A 222 -32.32 22.12 23.65
N ARG A 223 -31.35 22.79 24.27
CA ARG A 223 -31.31 24.25 24.31
C ARG A 223 -31.05 24.79 22.91
N ILE A 224 -32.10 25.33 22.29
CA ILE A 224 -31.98 26.08 21.04
C ILE A 224 -31.59 27.51 21.42
N SER A 225 -30.48 28.00 20.88
CA SER A 225 -30.09 29.41 21.06
C SER A 225 -31.17 30.33 20.50
N GLU A 226 -31.55 31.36 21.28
CA GLU A 226 -32.54 32.37 20.90
C GLU A 226 -32.12 33.19 19.66
N SER A 227 -30.81 33.22 19.37
CA SER A 227 -30.26 33.80 18.16
C SER A 227 -29.19 32.88 17.55
N ARG A 228 -29.15 32.83 16.22
CA ARG A 228 -28.08 32.17 15.44
C ARG A 228 -27.68 33.08 14.29
N GLN A 229 -26.38 33.27 14.10
CA GLN A 229 -25.85 33.87 12.88
C GLN A 229 -25.54 32.74 11.89
N LEU A 230 -26.14 32.79 10.70
CA LEU A 230 -25.83 31.89 9.59
C LEU A 230 -25.17 32.68 8.48
N SER A 231 -24.02 32.21 8.03
CA SER A 231 -23.41 32.62 6.76
C SER A 231 -23.78 31.60 5.70
N TYR A 232 -24.50 32.03 4.67
CA TYR A 232 -24.84 31.19 3.52
C TYR A 232 -24.32 31.84 2.24
N VAL A 233 -23.90 31.02 1.30
CA VAL A 233 -23.56 31.44 -0.06
C VAL A 233 -24.67 30.92 -0.96
N THR A 234 -25.46 31.83 -1.52
CA THR A 234 -26.47 31.48 -2.52
C THR A 234 -25.83 31.48 -3.89
N PHE A 235 -25.81 30.33 -4.54
CA PHE A 235 -25.61 30.28 -5.98
C PHE A 235 -26.96 30.55 -6.64
N GLN A 236 -26.99 31.38 -7.68
CA GLN A 236 -28.16 31.46 -8.55
C GLN A 236 -28.36 30.06 -9.14
N PRO A 237 -29.51 29.39 -8.97
CA PRO A 237 -29.85 28.22 -9.75
C PRO A 237 -30.19 28.72 -11.17
N THR A 238 -29.19 29.21 -11.91
CA THR A 238 -29.37 29.53 -13.32
C THR A 238 -29.37 28.21 -14.06
N ASN A 239 -30.58 27.68 -14.22
CA ASN A 239 -30.89 26.58 -15.11
C ASN A 239 -30.60 27.03 -16.56
N PHE A 240 -29.37 26.80 -17.03
CA PHE A 240 -29.01 27.06 -18.43
C PHE A 240 -29.49 25.96 -19.37
N LEU A 241 -30.33 25.01 -18.93
CA LEU A 241 -30.83 23.93 -19.77
C LEU A 241 -31.62 24.45 -20.96
N ASP A 242 -32.45 25.48 -20.79
CA ASP A 242 -33.22 26.08 -21.89
C ASP A 242 -32.29 26.67 -22.97
N GLN A 243 -31.23 27.37 -22.54
CA GLN A 243 -30.23 27.96 -23.44
C GLN A 243 -29.35 26.89 -24.10
N ALA A 244 -29.04 25.81 -23.38
CA ALA A 244 -28.30 24.67 -23.90
C ALA A 244 -29.14 23.90 -24.94
N GLU A 245 -30.44 23.73 -24.69
CA GLU A 245 -31.36 23.06 -25.61
C GLU A 245 -31.58 23.89 -26.89
N GLU A 246 -31.70 25.21 -26.79
CA GLU A 246 -31.75 26.09 -27.95
C GLU A 246 -30.47 26.00 -28.79
N LYS A 247 -29.29 26.05 -28.14
CA LYS A 247 -28.01 25.85 -28.84
C LYS A 247 -27.92 24.48 -29.50
N TYR A 248 -28.36 23.41 -28.83
CA TYR A 248 -28.41 22.06 -29.38
C TYR A 248 -29.34 21.96 -30.60
N LYS A 249 -30.54 22.56 -30.54
CA LYS A 249 -31.49 22.62 -31.66
C LYS A 249 -30.95 23.41 -32.86
N ASN A 250 -30.05 24.36 -32.64
CA ASN A 250 -29.41 25.11 -33.73
C ASN A 250 -28.20 24.40 -34.36
N LEU A 251 -27.68 23.33 -33.75
CA LEU A 251 -26.61 22.54 -34.35
C LEU A 251 -27.11 21.73 -35.57
N SER A 252 -26.23 21.59 -36.57
CA SER A 252 -26.49 20.71 -37.71
C SER A 252 -26.53 19.24 -37.26
N LYS A 253 -27.14 18.36 -38.06
CA LYS A 253 -27.23 16.92 -37.73
C LYS A 253 -25.85 16.29 -37.52
N SER A 254 -24.83 16.70 -38.28
CA SER A 254 -23.46 16.21 -38.12
C SER A 254 -22.81 16.70 -36.83
N ASP A 255 -23.03 17.96 -36.47
CA ASP A 255 -22.42 18.55 -35.26
C ASP A 255 -23.05 17.97 -33.99
N ARG A 256 -24.36 17.69 -34.00
CA ARG A 256 -25.02 16.97 -32.90
C ARG A 256 -24.42 15.58 -32.71
N ALA A 257 -24.21 14.83 -33.80
CA ALA A 257 -23.61 13.50 -33.73
C ALA A 257 -22.17 13.54 -33.21
N ALA A 258 -21.38 14.53 -33.63
CA ALA A 258 -20.02 14.74 -33.14
C ALA A 258 -19.97 15.13 -31.65
N LEU A 259 -20.93 15.96 -31.20
CA LEU A 259 -21.04 16.32 -29.78
C LEU A 259 -21.34 15.09 -28.93
N LEU A 260 -22.33 14.28 -29.32
CA LEU A 260 -22.71 13.06 -28.60
C LEU A 260 -21.57 12.06 -28.54
N SER A 261 -20.83 11.86 -29.64
CA SER A 261 -19.68 10.95 -29.66
C SER A 261 -18.50 11.46 -28.83
N SER A 262 -18.33 12.77 -28.65
CA SER A 262 -17.30 13.32 -27.77
C SER A 262 -17.60 13.10 -26.28
N CYS A 263 -18.87 13.16 -25.89
CA CYS A 263 -19.30 12.95 -24.50
C CYS A 263 -19.30 11.47 -24.10
N TRP A 264 -19.55 10.56 -25.05
CA TRP A 264 -19.60 9.12 -24.82
C TRP A 264 -18.76 8.38 -25.87
N SER A 265 -17.45 8.60 -25.83
CA SER A 265 -16.49 8.11 -26.82
C SER A 265 -16.42 6.58 -26.95
N SER A 266 -16.87 5.84 -25.94
CA SER A 266 -16.84 4.37 -25.90
C SER A 266 -18.13 3.68 -26.35
N ASP A 267 -19.21 4.43 -26.63
CA ASP A 267 -20.52 3.84 -26.93
C ASP A 267 -20.96 4.15 -28.38
N SER A 268 -20.82 3.15 -29.25
CA SER A 268 -21.21 3.22 -30.66
C SER A 268 -22.71 2.98 -30.90
N SER A 269 -23.48 2.71 -29.85
CA SER A 269 -24.92 2.46 -29.92
C SER A 269 -25.79 3.70 -29.71
N VAL A 270 -25.17 4.85 -29.41
CA VAL A 270 -25.86 6.14 -29.25
C VAL A 270 -26.41 6.61 -30.60
N THR A 271 -27.69 6.32 -30.82
CA THR A 271 -28.45 6.80 -31.97
C THR A 271 -29.38 7.93 -31.55
N ASN A 272 -29.63 8.89 -32.45
CA ASN A 272 -30.51 10.06 -32.27
C ASN A 272 -32.01 9.70 -32.10
N GLN A 273 -32.33 8.48 -31.63
CA GLN A 273 -33.68 7.90 -31.74
C GLN A 273 -34.62 8.20 -30.58
N VAL A 274 -34.21 8.96 -29.58
CA VAL A 274 -35.15 9.39 -28.54
C VAL A 274 -35.35 10.89 -28.66
N GLU A 275 -36.54 11.29 -29.11
CA GLU A 275 -37.07 12.66 -28.97
C GLU A 275 -37.36 12.97 -27.48
N ALA A 276 -36.48 12.58 -26.57
CA ALA A 276 -36.57 12.96 -25.17
C ALA A 276 -35.96 14.34 -25.04
N SER A 277 -36.74 15.29 -24.54
CA SER A 277 -36.19 16.57 -24.11
C SER A 277 -35.18 16.34 -22.99
N ILE A 278 -34.25 17.27 -22.80
CA ILE A 278 -33.27 17.17 -21.69
C ILE A 278 -34.01 17.11 -20.34
N ALA A 279 -35.19 17.72 -20.24
CA ALA A 279 -36.08 17.64 -19.08
C ALA A 279 -36.63 16.23 -18.82
N ASP A 280 -36.77 15.39 -19.85
CA ASP A 280 -37.22 14.00 -19.69
C ASP A 280 -36.08 13.08 -19.23
N LEU A 281 -34.85 13.39 -19.65
CA LEU A 281 -33.64 12.67 -19.20
C LEU A 281 -33.33 12.94 -17.72
N ALA A 282 -33.57 14.16 -17.24
CA ALA A 282 -33.33 14.53 -15.84
C ALA A 282 -34.23 13.79 -14.83
N LYS A 283 -35.32 13.16 -15.26
CA LYS A 283 -36.20 12.34 -14.41
C LYS A 283 -35.66 10.93 -14.13
N HIS A 284 -34.59 10.53 -14.81
CA HIS A 284 -34.01 9.18 -14.75
C HIS A 284 -32.66 9.15 -13.99
N VAL A 285 -32.26 10.26 -13.37
CA VAL A 285 -31.11 10.41 -12.45
C VAL A 285 -31.65 10.57 -11.03
#